data_AF-A0A1J5R0J6-F1
#
_entry.id   AF-A0A1J5R0J6-F1
#
_cell.length_a   1.000
_cell.length_b   1.000
_cell.length_c   1.000
_cell.angle_alpha   90.00
_cell.angle_beta   90.00
_cell.angle_gamma   90.00
#
_symmetry.space_group_name_H-M   'P 1'
#
loop_
_entity.id
_entity.type
_entity.pdbx_description
1 polymer ?
#
loop_
_entity_poly.entity_id
_entity_poly.type
_entity_poly.pdbx_seq_one_letter_code
_entity_poly.pdbx_strand_id
1 'polypeptide(L)'
;MPAKVEFEDDDGQVVRYVRHVNGGGLVSPGARVHEGASVAATAYVEAGARVGDRSRIGEGSWLEHDVLVGEGVVVDRNVHLGPRTRVHDGARIGAGARIGSGVIIGRGARLPADAIVPDGTVVRRSARSARSDFGIAA
;
A
#
# COMPACT_ATOMS: atom_id res chain seq x y z
N MET A 1 25.42 -8.84 1.73
CA MET A 1 24.73 -7.60 2.13
C MET A 1 23.50 -7.44 1.24
N PRO A 2 22.33 -7.02 1.75
CA PRO A 2 21.17 -6.77 0.88
C PRO A 2 21.53 -5.74 -0.18
N ALA A 3 21.12 -5.99 -1.43
CA ALA A 3 21.39 -5.08 -2.53
C ALA A 3 20.71 -3.73 -2.25
N LYS A 4 21.51 -2.65 -2.25
CA LYS A 4 21.04 -1.28 -2.09
C LYS A 4 20.82 -0.68 -3.47
N VAL A 5 19.76 0.09 -3.62
CA VAL A 5 19.49 0.87 -4.83
C VAL A 5 19.47 2.33 -4.43
N GLU A 6 20.26 3.15 -5.12
CA GLU A 6 20.38 4.58 -4.85
C GLU A 6 19.38 5.32 -5.76
N PHE A 7 18.60 6.21 -5.15
CA PHE A 7 17.66 7.11 -5.82
C PHE A 7 17.97 8.53 -5.39
N GLU A 8 17.74 9.50 -6.27
CA GLU A 8 17.78 10.92 -5.93
C GLU A 8 16.34 11.35 -5.65
N ASP A 9 16.09 11.99 -4.50
CA ASP A 9 14.79 12.59 -4.19
C ASP A 9 14.65 13.98 -4.83
N ASP A 10 13.47 14.60 -4.66
CA ASP A 10 13.16 15.90 -5.26
C ASP A 10 14.05 17.05 -4.75
N ASP A 11 14.72 16.86 -3.60
CA ASP A 11 15.68 17.80 -3.00
C ASP A 11 17.13 17.53 -3.43
N GLY A 12 17.34 16.61 -4.38
CA GLY A 12 18.66 16.21 -4.86
C GLY A 12 19.44 15.33 -3.88
N GLN A 13 18.80 14.80 -2.84
CA GLN A 13 19.45 13.93 -1.86
C GLN A 13 19.45 12.49 -2.35
N VAL A 14 20.60 11.83 -2.20
CA VAL A 14 20.72 10.41 -2.51
C VAL A 14 20.16 9.56 -1.37
N VAL A 15 19.02 8.92 -1.61
CA VAL A 15 18.37 7.99 -0.70
C VAL A 15 18.67 6.55 -1.12
N ARG A 16 19.02 5.71 -0.13
CA ARG A 16 19.40 4.32 -0.36
C ARG A 16 18.29 3.35 0.05
N TYR A 17 17.53 2.87 -0.92
CA TYR A 17 16.51 1.87 -0.71
C TYR A 17 17.14 0.49 -0.55
N VAL A 18 16.51 -0.35 0.27
CA VAL A 18 16.91 -1.73 0.48
C VAL A 18 15.89 -2.67 -0.11
N ARG A 19 16.36 -3.77 -0.68
CA ARG A 19 15.49 -4.87 -1.11
C ARG A 19 14.92 -5.59 0.12
N HIS A 20 13.59 -5.73 0.20
CA HIS A 20 12.95 -6.52 1.24
C HIS A 20 13.34 -8.00 1.11
N VAL A 21 13.60 -8.68 2.23
CA VAL A 21 14.06 -10.08 2.25
C VAL A 21 13.06 -11.03 1.60
N ASN A 22 11.78 -10.70 1.69
CA ASN A 22 10.69 -11.48 1.13
C ASN A 22 10.03 -10.72 -0.03
N GLY A 23 10.36 -11.14 -1.27
CA GLY A 23 9.82 -10.60 -2.52
C GLY A 23 10.71 -9.55 -3.22
N GLY A 24 11.69 -8.96 -2.54
CA GLY A 24 12.67 -8.07 -3.15
C GLY A 24 12.17 -6.66 -3.50
N GLY A 25 11.02 -6.21 -2.98
CA GLY A 25 10.56 -4.84 -3.19
C GLY A 25 11.47 -3.78 -2.58
N LEU A 26 11.36 -2.55 -3.07
CA LEU A 26 12.19 -1.43 -2.62
C LEU A 26 11.57 -0.77 -1.40
N VAL A 27 12.34 -0.75 -0.31
CA VAL A 27 11.92 -0.19 0.98
C VAL A 27 12.85 0.98 1.32
N SER A 28 12.25 2.16 1.50
CA SER A 28 12.95 3.35 1.96
C SER A 28 13.60 3.10 3.32
N PRO A 29 14.79 3.67 3.61
CA PRO A 29 15.44 3.51 4.92
C PRO A 29 14.59 4.07 6.07
N GLY A 30 13.65 4.98 5.80
CA GLY A 30 12.70 5.50 6.78
C GLY A 30 11.44 4.64 6.96
N ALA A 31 11.25 3.59 6.17
CA ALA A 31 10.09 2.70 6.25
C ALA A 31 10.34 1.51 7.19
N ARG A 32 9.26 0.88 7.66
CA ARG A 32 9.34 -0.36 8.46
C ARG A 32 8.41 -1.42 7.89
N VAL A 33 8.99 -2.46 7.32
CA VAL A 33 8.26 -3.61 6.77
C VAL A 33 8.59 -4.82 7.63
N HIS A 34 7.56 -5.54 8.10
CA HIS A 34 7.74 -6.77 8.87
C HIS A 34 8.36 -7.87 7.98
N GLU A 35 9.27 -8.68 8.53
CA GLU A 35 9.97 -9.73 7.76
C GLU A 35 9.02 -10.78 7.17
N GLY A 36 7.91 -11.07 7.86
CA GLY A 36 6.87 -11.97 7.38
C GLY A 36 5.91 -11.36 6.35
N ALA A 37 6.01 -10.06 6.07
CA ALA A 37 5.34 -9.46 4.92
C ALA A 37 6.07 -9.82 3.62
N SER A 38 5.34 -9.85 2.51
CA SER A 38 5.92 -10.02 1.18
C SER A 38 5.76 -8.73 0.39
N VAL A 39 6.85 -8.23 -0.20
CA VAL A 39 6.85 -7.01 -1.01
C VAL A 39 7.44 -7.37 -2.36
N ALA A 40 6.62 -7.35 -3.40
CA ALA A 40 7.04 -7.74 -4.75
C ALA A 40 8.18 -6.86 -5.29
N ALA A 41 9.03 -7.40 -6.15
CA ALA A 41 10.28 -6.78 -6.59
C ALA A 41 10.13 -5.38 -7.21
N THR A 42 8.97 -5.09 -7.79
CA THR A 42 8.63 -3.81 -8.44
C THR A 42 7.76 -2.90 -7.58
N ALA A 43 7.48 -3.28 -6.34
CA ALA A 43 6.73 -2.45 -5.40
C ALA A 43 7.66 -1.51 -4.62
N TYR A 44 7.13 -0.34 -4.26
CA TYR A 44 7.82 0.72 -3.54
C TYR A 44 7.12 1.01 -2.21
N VAL A 45 7.92 1.15 -1.16
CA VAL A 45 7.46 1.51 0.19
C VAL A 45 8.25 2.72 0.66
N GLU A 46 7.57 3.86 0.79
CA GLU A 46 8.19 5.15 1.08
C GLU A 46 8.47 5.39 2.56
N ALA A 47 9.30 6.41 2.81
CA ALA A 47 9.71 6.80 4.16
C ALA A 47 8.50 7.02 5.08
N GLY A 48 8.59 6.54 6.33
CA GLY A 48 7.51 6.62 7.31
C GLY A 48 6.44 5.53 7.16
N ALA A 49 6.33 4.86 6.00
CA ALA A 49 5.37 3.81 5.81
C ALA A 49 5.68 2.57 6.68
N ARG A 50 4.63 1.90 7.16
CA ARG A 50 4.71 0.71 8.00
C ARG A 50 3.85 -0.41 7.43
N VAL A 51 4.41 -1.61 7.30
CA VAL A 51 3.68 -2.79 6.80
C VAL A 51 3.74 -3.91 7.83
N GLY A 52 2.56 -4.33 8.29
CA GLY A 52 2.39 -5.38 9.29
C GLY A 52 2.67 -6.79 8.76
N ASP A 53 2.74 -7.74 9.70
CA ASP A 53 3.05 -9.14 9.42
C ASP A 53 2.03 -9.80 8.48
N ARG A 54 2.48 -10.79 7.69
CA ARG A 54 1.68 -11.56 6.72
C ARG A 54 0.98 -10.73 5.64
N SER A 55 1.28 -9.44 5.54
CA SER A 55 0.75 -8.59 4.48
C SER A 55 1.47 -8.85 3.15
N ARG A 56 0.77 -8.66 2.04
CA ARG A 56 1.31 -8.81 0.69
C ARG A 56 1.15 -7.51 -0.08
N ILE A 57 2.26 -6.99 -0.59
CA ILE A 57 2.30 -5.83 -1.47
C ILE A 57 2.60 -6.31 -2.89
N GLY A 58 1.64 -6.16 -3.78
CA GLY A 58 1.69 -6.64 -5.16
C GLY A 58 2.61 -5.83 -6.05
N GLU A 59 2.99 -6.43 -7.18
CA GLU A 59 3.85 -5.83 -8.20
C GLU A 59 3.36 -4.44 -8.65
N GLY A 60 4.30 -3.53 -8.87
CA GLY A 60 4.00 -2.16 -9.34
C GLY A 60 3.20 -1.31 -8.35
N SER A 61 2.97 -1.79 -7.12
CA SER A 61 2.25 -1.00 -6.11
C SER A 61 3.18 -0.01 -5.43
N TRP A 62 2.61 1.14 -5.07
CA TRP A 62 3.32 2.22 -4.42
C TRP A 62 2.60 2.62 -3.14
N LEU A 63 3.31 2.44 -2.02
CA LEU A 63 2.91 2.92 -0.71
C LEU A 63 3.65 4.23 -0.44
N GLU A 64 2.93 5.34 -0.45
CA GLU A 64 3.51 6.65 -0.17
C GLU A 64 3.85 6.87 1.31
N HIS A 65 4.38 8.06 1.60
CA HIS A 65 4.84 8.46 2.92
C HIS A 65 3.78 8.25 4.00
N ASP A 66 4.23 7.74 5.14
CA ASP A 66 3.40 7.54 6.33
C ASP A 66 2.17 6.64 6.14
N VAL A 67 2.13 5.83 5.07
CA VAL A 67 1.09 4.82 4.89
C VAL A 67 1.21 3.74 5.98
N LEU A 68 0.11 3.41 6.63
CA LEU A 68 0.05 2.35 7.64
C LEU A 68 -0.75 1.17 7.11
N VAL A 69 -0.09 0.05 6.85
CA VAL A 69 -0.71 -1.22 6.49
C VAL A 69 -0.66 -2.16 7.70
N GLY A 70 -1.83 -2.63 8.13
CA GLY A 70 -2.00 -3.58 9.22
C GLY A 70 -1.53 -4.99 8.86
N GLU A 71 -1.93 -5.97 9.66
CA GLU A 71 -1.55 -7.37 9.48
C GLU A 71 -2.46 -8.10 8.48
N GLY A 72 -1.89 -9.02 7.70
CA GLY A 72 -2.64 -9.87 6.76
C GLY A 72 -3.39 -9.10 5.68
N VAL A 73 -2.97 -7.86 5.38
CA VAL A 73 -3.55 -7.04 4.32
C VAL A 73 -3.05 -7.54 2.97
N VAL A 74 -3.94 -7.56 1.98
CA VAL A 74 -3.55 -7.84 0.59
C VAL A 74 -3.70 -6.57 -0.23
N VAL A 75 -2.58 -6.00 -0.66
CA VAL A 75 -2.51 -4.99 -1.70
C VAL A 75 -2.18 -5.73 -3.00
N ASP A 76 -3.13 -5.77 -3.94
CA ASP A 76 -2.91 -6.43 -5.23
C ASP A 76 -2.00 -5.58 -6.13
N ARG A 77 -1.75 -6.00 -7.38
CA ARG A 77 -0.84 -5.31 -8.31
C ARG A 77 -1.31 -3.91 -8.69
N ASN A 78 -0.36 -3.02 -8.99
CA ASN A 78 -0.56 -1.67 -9.51
C ASN A 78 -1.47 -0.81 -8.61
N VAL A 79 -1.44 -1.02 -7.30
CA VAL A 79 -2.20 -0.20 -6.35
C VAL A 79 -1.37 0.99 -5.91
N HIS A 80 -2.00 2.16 -5.86
CA HIS A 80 -1.41 3.36 -5.25
C HIS A 80 -2.12 3.68 -3.93
N LEU A 81 -1.35 3.72 -2.84
CA LEU A 81 -1.80 4.19 -1.53
C LEU A 81 -1.19 5.56 -1.26
N GLY A 82 -2.01 6.60 -1.33
CA GLY A 82 -1.60 7.98 -1.08
C GLY A 82 -1.19 8.24 0.37
N PRO A 83 -0.50 9.36 0.64
CA PRO A 83 0.13 9.67 1.92
C PRO A 83 -0.81 9.53 3.12
N ARG A 84 -0.27 9.07 4.25
CA ARG A 84 -0.99 8.96 5.54
C ARG A 84 -2.25 8.08 5.51
N THR A 85 -2.43 7.29 4.45
CA THR A 85 -3.52 6.32 4.36
C THR A 85 -3.33 5.19 5.37
N ARG A 86 -4.43 4.74 5.99
CA ARG A 86 -4.44 3.65 6.97
C ARG A 86 -5.27 2.49 6.45
N VAL A 87 -4.63 1.36 6.22
CA VAL A 87 -5.26 0.10 5.81
C VAL A 87 -5.24 -0.86 7.00
N HIS A 88 -6.38 -1.08 7.62
CA HIS A 88 -6.50 -1.95 8.78
C HIS A 88 -6.46 -3.43 8.41
N ASP A 89 -6.14 -4.26 9.41
CA ASP A 89 -5.85 -5.69 9.25
C ASP A 89 -6.87 -6.45 8.41
N GLY A 90 -6.36 -7.40 7.62
CA GLY A 90 -7.15 -8.30 6.80
C GLY A 90 -7.92 -7.63 5.64
N ALA A 91 -7.75 -6.32 5.44
CA ALA A 91 -8.32 -5.64 4.29
C ALA A 91 -7.70 -6.12 2.98
N ARG A 92 -8.44 -5.96 1.87
CA ARG A 92 -7.99 -6.31 0.53
C ARG A 92 -8.26 -5.17 -0.44
N ILE A 93 -7.22 -4.76 -1.15
CA ILE A 93 -7.25 -3.69 -2.13
C ILE A 93 -7.08 -4.33 -3.51
N GLY A 94 -8.10 -4.19 -4.36
CA GLY A 94 -8.10 -4.77 -5.70
C GLY A 94 -7.06 -4.13 -6.62
N ALA A 95 -6.65 -4.87 -7.64
CA ALA A 95 -5.63 -4.43 -8.58
C ALA A 95 -6.00 -3.10 -9.24
N GLY A 96 -5.01 -2.23 -9.48
CA GLY A 96 -5.22 -0.94 -10.14
C GLY A 96 -5.92 0.13 -9.28
N ALA A 97 -6.31 -0.17 -8.04
CA ALA A 97 -6.99 0.81 -7.19
C ALA A 97 -6.09 2.01 -6.87
N ARG A 98 -6.70 3.20 -6.86
CA ARG A 98 -6.08 4.49 -6.55
C ARG A 98 -6.71 5.04 -5.28
N ILE A 99 -5.94 5.05 -4.21
CA ILE A 99 -6.39 5.48 -2.89
C ILE A 99 -5.76 6.83 -2.58
N GLY A 100 -6.61 7.83 -2.35
CA GLY A 100 -6.20 9.19 -2.02
C GLY A 100 -5.52 9.32 -0.67
N SER A 101 -5.14 10.54 -0.32
CA SER A 101 -4.43 10.87 0.91
C SER A 101 -5.32 10.74 2.16
N GLY A 102 -4.77 10.23 3.25
CA GLY A 102 -5.46 10.19 4.54
C GLY A 102 -6.71 9.31 4.58
N VAL A 103 -6.86 8.38 3.63
CA VAL A 103 -7.98 7.44 3.61
C VAL A 103 -7.87 6.44 4.77
N ILE A 104 -9.00 6.02 5.31
CA ILE A 104 -9.06 4.94 6.31
C ILE A 104 -9.83 3.76 5.72
N ILE A 105 -9.13 2.66 5.48
CA ILE A 105 -9.70 1.40 5.00
C ILE A 105 -9.88 0.47 6.20
N GLY A 106 -11.12 0.21 6.56
CA GLY A 106 -11.48 -0.54 7.76
C GLY A 106 -11.06 -2.02 7.72
N ARG A 107 -10.98 -2.63 8.92
CA ARG A 107 -10.60 -4.03 9.11
C ARG A 107 -11.45 -4.96 8.25
N GLY A 108 -10.81 -5.78 7.43
CA GLY A 108 -11.47 -6.74 6.54
C GLY A 108 -12.30 -6.12 5.40
N ALA A 109 -12.17 -4.81 5.15
CA ALA A 109 -12.79 -4.17 3.99
C ALA A 109 -12.22 -4.74 2.68
N ARG A 110 -13.03 -4.71 1.62
CA ARG A 110 -12.65 -5.20 0.29
C ARG A 110 -12.97 -4.12 -0.72
N LEU A 111 -11.95 -3.59 -1.35
CA LEU A 111 -12.10 -2.66 -2.47
C LEU A 111 -12.01 -3.48 -3.77
N PRO A 112 -12.88 -3.21 -4.75
CA PRO A 112 -12.78 -3.85 -6.05
C PRO A 112 -11.51 -3.40 -6.80
N ALA A 113 -11.21 -4.08 -7.90
CA ALA A 113 -10.22 -3.60 -8.85
C ALA A 113 -10.61 -2.22 -9.38
N ASP A 114 -9.61 -1.40 -9.71
CA ASP A 114 -9.74 -0.05 -10.28
C ASP A 114 -10.57 0.92 -9.41
N ALA A 115 -10.77 0.61 -8.13
CA ALA A 115 -11.45 1.49 -7.20
C ALA A 115 -10.72 2.83 -7.08
N ILE A 116 -11.45 3.93 -7.19
CA ILE A 116 -10.94 5.28 -6.91
C ILE A 116 -11.55 5.72 -5.58
N VAL A 117 -10.69 5.99 -4.59
CA VAL A 117 -11.12 6.42 -3.26
C VAL A 117 -10.58 7.82 -3.00
N PRO A 118 -11.44 8.84 -2.90
CA PRO A 118 -11.01 10.22 -2.65
C PRO A 118 -10.33 10.42 -1.29
N ASP A 119 -9.52 11.47 -1.19
CA ASP A 119 -8.85 11.89 0.03
C ASP A 119 -9.79 11.96 1.24
N GLY A 120 -9.29 11.56 2.41
CA GLY A 120 -10.02 11.61 3.69
C GLY A 120 -11.20 10.64 3.81
N THR A 121 -11.45 9.81 2.79
CA THR A 121 -12.57 8.86 2.80
C THR A 121 -12.37 7.77 3.87
N VAL A 122 -13.46 7.36 4.52
CA VAL A 122 -13.49 6.19 5.41
C VAL A 122 -14.25 5.04 4.74
N VAL A 123 -13.53 4.02 4.30
CA VAL A 123 -14.10 2.81 3.70
C VAL A 123 -14.36 1.78 4.79
N ARG A 124 -15.63 1.51 5.08
CA ARG A 124 -16.03 0.48 6.05
C ARG A 124 -16.21 -0.88 5.37
N ARG A 125 -16.08 -1.96 6.16
CA ARG A 125 -16.47 -3.29 5.70
C ARG A 125 -17.97 -3.27 5.37
N SER A 126 -18.30 -3.42 4.09
CA SER A 126 -19.68 -3.64 3.68
C SER A 126 -20.10 -5.04 4.14
N ALA A 127 -21.22 -5.12 4.87
CA ALA A 127 -21.90 -6.39 5.10
C ALA A 127 -22.45 -6.84 3.75
N ARG A 128 -21.75 -7.80 3.12
CA ARG A 128 -22.05 -8.47 1.85
C ARG A 128 -23.41 -8.05 1.24
N SER A 129 -23.45 -6.92 0.53
CA SER A 129 -24.58 -6.57 -0.33
C SER A 129 -24.27 -7.07 -1.72
N ALA A 130 -25.03 -8.08 -2.16
CA ALA A 130 -25.09 -8.46 -3.55
C ALA A 130 -25.85 -7.37 -4.29
N ARG A 131 -25.16 -6.31 -4.73
CA ARG A 131 -25.48 -5.50 -5.92
C ARG A 131 -24.42 -4.42 -6.11
N SER A 132 -24.04 -4.26 -7.37
CA SER A 132 -23.09 -3.32 -7.93
C SER A 132 -23.64 -1.90 -7.89
N ASP A 133 -23.16 -1.07 -6.97
CA ASP A 133 -23.35 0.38 -7.05
C ASP A 133 -22.02 1.07 -6.72
N PHE A 134 -21.08 1.03 -7.67
CA PHE A 134 -20.02 2.03 -7.74
C PHE A 134 -20.39 2.98 -8.87
N GLY A 135 -21.08 4.05 -8.50
CA GLY A 135 -21.32 5.18 -9.39
C GLY A 135 -20.00 5.89 -9.68
N ILE A 136 -19.69 6.02 -10.96
CA ILE A 136 -18.68 6.95 -11.47
C ILE A 136 -19.33 8.34 -11.38
N ALA A 137 -18.80 9.21 -10.54
CA ALA A 137 -19.07 10.63 -10.67
C ALA A 137 -18.15 11.17 -11.77
N ALA A 138 -18.76 11.84 -12.74
CA ALA A 138 -18.15 12.42 -13.94
C ALA A 138 -17.14 13.53 -13.63
#